data_AF-A0A7C6F720-F1
#
_entry.id   AF-A0A7C6F720-F1
#
_cell.length_a   1.000
_cell.length_b   1.000
_cell.length_c   1.000
_cell.angle_alpha   90.00
_cell.angle_beta   90.00
_cell.angle_gamma   90.00
#
_symmetry.space_group_name_H-M   'P 1'
#
loop_
_entity.id
_entity.type
_entity.pdbx_description
1 polymer ?
#
loop_
_entity_poly.entity_id
_entity_poly.type
_entity_poly.pdbx_seq_one_letter_code
_entity_poly.pdbx_strand_id
1 'polypeptide(L)'
;TEDRGTYITDLIQREALKFIETNSDRPFFLYLAFNAPHNASHLDPRIRPAPQAPEKYKRMYPQLREEYVSAPNHPYWKNAEVPTRQTRDLLYRASITAMDDAIGAVLKKLDELRLTDNTFVLFFSDNGGTGIADNSPLRGQKGELFEGGIRVCALARYPGRIPPGTVCEEFLSGLEVFPTLAQLAQSPIPPDLKLDGFDMLPVLQGQQKSPRQRMFWQRREWKAARVGTWKWIENRDGEFVFDLARDVGETTNLVHQQPMKAEELRQAFQEWVREMEAAEPRGPFRDY
;
A
#
# COMPACT_ATOMS: atom_id res chain seq x y z
N THR A 1 -26.36 -15.15 -2.52
CA THR A 1 -26.77 -13.95 -1.78
C THR A 1 -27.30 -12.94 -2.77
N GLU A 2 -27.99 -11.90 -2.30
CA GLU A 2 -28.50 -10.80 -3.13
C GLU A 2 -27.37 -10.10 -3.93
N ASP A 3 -26.18 -9.99 -3.34
CA ASP A 3 -25.01 -9.35 -3.95
C ASP A 3 -24.19 -10.24 -4.90
N ARG A 4 -24.70 -11.42 -5.29
CA ARG A 4 -23.95 -12.33 -6.16
C ARG A 4 -23.73 -11.71 -7.54
N GLY A 5 -22.47 -11.49 -7.90
CA GLY A 5 -22.09 -10.91 -9.20
C GLY A 5 -22.00 -9.39 -9.21
N THR A 6 -22.28 -8.73 -8.08
CA THR A 6 -22.02 -7.30 -7.93
C THR A 6 -20.52 -7.04 -7.87
N TYR A 7 -20.07 -5.96 -8.50
CA TYR A 7 -18.69 -5.56 -8.44
C TYR A 7 -18.31 -5.14 -7.02
N ILE A 8 -17.25 -5.73 -6.49
CA ILE A 8 -16.87 -5.59 -5.08
C ILE A 8 -16.56 -4.15 -4.66
N THR A 9 -15.96 -3.33 -5.54
CA THR A 9 -15.73 -1.90 -5.25
C THR A 9 -17.05 -1.15 -5.06
N ASP A 10 -18.10 -1.50 -5.81
CA ASP A 10 -19.43 -0.88 -5.66
C ASP A 10 -20.07 -1.30 -4.33
N LEU A 11 -19.87 -2.56 -3.90
CA LEU A 11 -20.32 -3.02 -2.58
C LEU A 11 -19.59 -2.30 -1.45
N ILE A 12 -18.25 -2.18 -1.55
CA ILE A 12 -17.43 -1.45 -0.59
C ILE A 12 -17.89 0.02 -0.50
N GLN A 13 -18.13 0.67 -1.64
CA GLN A 13 -18.68 2.03 -1.70
C GLN A 13 -20.04 2.10 -1.01
N ARG A 14 -20.99 1.21 -1.37
CA ARG A 14 -22.35 1.19 -0.79
C ARG A 14 -22.30 1.10 0.73
N GLU A 15 -21.55 0.15 1.27
CA GLU A 15 -21.46 -0.06 2.72
C GLU A 15 -20.72 1.08 3.42
N ALA A 16 -19.69 1.66 2.79
CA ALA A 16 -19.00 2.82 3.33
C ALA A 16 -19.92 4.04 3.45
N LEU A 17 -20.69 4.34 2.41
CA LEU A 17 -21.65 5.46 2.42
C LEU A 17 -22.72 5.27 3.49
N LYS A 18 -23.28 4.06 3.57
CA LYS A 18 -24.27 3.70 4.60
C LYS A 18 -23.68 3.82 6.01
N PHE A 19 -22.44 3.36 6.20
CA PHE A 19 -21.74 3.45 7.48
C PHE A 19 -21.55 4.91 7.90
N ILE A 20 -21.06 5.78 7.00
CA ILE A 20 -20.87 7.20 7.30
C ILE A 20 -22.20 7.86 7.67
N GLU A 21 -23.26 7.62 6.89
CA GLU A 21 -24.58 8.18 7.14
C GLU A 21 -25.17 7.71 8.49
N THR A 22 -25.04 6.41 8.80
CA THR A 22 -25.54 5.84 10.06
C THR A 22 -24.78 6.36 11.28
N ASN A 23 -23.55 6.87 11.10
CA ASN A 23 -22.69 7.31 12.19
C ASN A 23 -22.42 8.83 12.14
N SER A 24 -23.18 9.60 11.38
CA SER A 24 -22.88 11.01 11.15
C SER A 24 -22.99 11.90 12.40
N ASP A 25 -23.63 11.40 13.46
CA ASP A 25 -23.84 12.07 14.74
C ASP A 25 -22.77 11.76 15.80
N ARG A 26 -21.80 10.90 15.49
CA ARG A 26 -20.72 10.50 16.41
C ARG A 26 -19.38 10.32 15.70
N PRO A 27 -18.23 10.41 16.41
CA PRO A 27 -16.94 10.06 15.83
C PRO A 27 -16.93 8.60 15.35
N PHE A 28 -16.30 8.35 14.20
CA PHE A 28 -16.14 7.01 13.65
C PHE A 28 -14.73 6.77 13.12
N PHE A 29 -14.39 5.48 13.03
CA PHE A 29 -13.24 4.99 12.29
C PHE A 29 -13.74 4.08 11.17
N LEU A 30 -13.34 4.38 9.93
CA LEU A 30 -13.69 3.59 8.75
C LEU A 30 -12.40 3.11 8.08
N TYR A 31 -12.13 1.81 8.17
CA TYR A 31 -11.07 1.18 7.39
C TYR A 31 -11.65 0.67 6.06
N LEU A 32 -11.30 1.34 4.96
CA LEU A 32 -11.84 1.07 3.64
C LEU A 32 -10.84 0.31 2.76
N ALA A 33 -10.83 -1.02 2.88
CA ALA A 33 -9.88 -1.88 2.20
C ALA A 33 -10.40 -2.35 0.82
N PHE A 34 -10.20 -1.52 -0.21
CA PHE A 34 -10.44 -1.95 -1.58
C PHE A 34 -9.52 -3.11 -1.96
N ASN A 35 -10.07 -4.11 -2.66
CA ASN A 35 -9.25 -5.15 -3.28
C ASN A 35 -8.71 -4.71 -4.64
N ALA A 36 -9.26 -3.67 -5.27
CA ALA A 36 -8.72 -3.11 -6.50
C ALA A 36 -7.31 -2.50 -6.25
N PRO A 37 -6.36 -2.62 -7.19
CA PRO A 37 -6.45 -3.28 -8.50
C PRO A 37 -5.94 -4.73 -8.48
N HIS A 38 -6.01 -5.44 -7.34
CA HIS A 38 -5.59 -6.83 -7.26
C HIS A 38 -6.42 -7.72 -8.19
N ASN A 39 -5.82 -8.82 -8.65
CA ASN A 39 -6.56 -9.85 -9.38
C ASN A 39 -7.71 -10.38 -8.51
N ALA A 40 -8.87 -10.58 -9.13
CA ALA A 40 -10.05 -11.14 -8.49
C ALA A 40 -10.46 -12.46 -9.16
N SER A 41 -11.10 -13.34 -8.40
CA SER A 41 -11.68 -14.57 -8.93
C SER A 41 -12.86 -14.25 -9.86
N HIS A 42 -13.00 -15.02 -10.93
CA HIS A 42 -14.16 -14.94 -11.81
C HIS A 42 -15.26 -15.90 -11.36
N LEU A 43 -16.53 -15.52 -11.59
CA LEU A 43 -17.67 -16.42 -11.41
C LEU A 43 -17.62 -17.60 -12.38
N ASP A 44 -17.09 -17.37 -13.59
CA ASP A 44 -16.75 -18.43 -14.52
C ASP A 44 -15.34 -18.96 -14.19
N PRO A 45 -15.21 -20.19 -13.67
CA PRO A 45 -13.91 -20.74 -13.29
C PRO A 45 -12.99 -21.00 -14.48
N ARG A 46 -13.50 -20.93 -15.72
CA ARG A 46 -12.70 -21.08 -16.94
C ARG A 46 -11.87 -19.84 -17.24
N ILE A 47 -12.29 -18.67 -16.74
CA ILE A 47 -11.58 -17.41 -16.96
C ILE A 47 -10.47 -17.26 -15.93
N ARG A 48 -9.24 -17.07 -16.39
CA ARG A 48 -8.09 -16.85 -15.52
C ARG A 48 -8.25 -15.55 -14.73
N PRO A 49 -7.95 -15.52 -13.41
CA PRO A 49 -8.03 -14.32 -12.59
C PRO A 49 -7.23 -13.13 -13.15
N ALA A 50 -7.88 -11.97 -13.16
CA ALA A 50 -7.35 -10.65 -13.48
C ALA A 50 -8.10 -9.60 -12.65
N PRO A 51 -7.70 -8.31 -12.67
CA PRO A 51 -8.53 -7.27 -12.09
C PRO A 51 -9.90 -7.26 -12.79
N GLN A 52 -10.92 -6.77 -12.11
CA GLN A 52 -12.28 -6.66 -12.66
C GLN A 52 -12.68 -5.19 -12.67
N ALA A 53 -13.49 -4.80 -13.65
CA ALA A 53 -14.02 -3.44 -13.75
C ALA A 53 -15.38 -3.42 -14.47
N PRO A 54 -16.34 -2.61 -13.99
CA PRO A 54 -17.61 -2.37 -14.68
C PRO A 54 -17.43 -1.77 -16.08
N GLU A 55 -18.39 -2.05 -16.96
CA GLU A 55 -18.37 -1.62 -18.36
C GLU A 55 -18.23 -0.10 -18.54
N LYS A 56 -18.86 0.70 -17.67
CA LYS A 56 -18.76 2.16 -17.71
C LYS A 56 -17.31 2.67 -17.60
N TYR A 57 -16.47 2.00 -16.82
CA TYR A 57 -15.06 2.37 -16.65
C TYR A 57 -14.19 1.82 -17.78
N LYS A 58 -14.48 0.61 -18.28
CA LYS A 58 -13.77 0.06 -19.45
C LYS A 58 -13.91 0.98 -20.68
N ARG A 59 -15.09 1.57 -20.88
CA ARG A 59 -15.36 2.52 -21.98
C ARG A 59 -14.52 3.80 -21.94
N MET A 60 -13.92 4.14 -20.80
CA MET A 60 -13.02 5.29 -20.68
C MET A 60 -11.64 5.05 -21.34
N TYR A 61 -11.36 3.81 -21.74
CA TYR A 61 -10.11 3.39 -22.38
C TYR A 61 -10.35 2.77 -23.77
N PRO A 62 -10.96 3.50 -24.73
CA PRO A 62 -11.39 2.96 -26.03
C PRO A 62 -10.24 2.43 -26.91
N GLN A 63 -9.00 2.82 -26.60
CA GLN A 63 -7.78 2.33 -27.27
C GLN A 63 -7.40 0.90 -26.85
N LEU A 64 -7.96 0.38 -25.75
CA LEU A 64 -7.71 -0.96 -25.24
C LEU A 64 -8.89 -1.88 -25.55
N ARG A 65 -8.61 -3.05 -26.11
CA ARG A 65 -9.62 -4.06 -26.43
C ARG A 65 -9.64 -5.16 -25.38
N GLU A 66 -10.85 -5.56 -25.01
CA GLU A 66 -11.08 -6.73 -24.17
C GLU A 66 -11.12 -7.99 -25.05
N GLU A 67 -10.05 -8.76 -24.99
CA GLU A 67 -9.83 -9.98 -25.76
C GLU A 67 -9.30 -11.10 -24.85
N TYR A 68 -9.74 -12.33 -25.10
CA TYR A 68 -9.31 -13.54 -24.39
C TYR A 68 -8.79 -14.57 -25.38
N VAL A 69 -7.77 -15.32 -24.97
CA VAL A 69 -7.20 -16.42 -25.76
C VAL A 69 -7.44 -17.74 -25.05
N SER A 70 -7.75 -18.80 -25.82
CA SER A 70 -7.91 -20.14 -25.27
C SER A 70 -6.54 -20.76 -24.98
N ALA A 71 -6.33 -21.19 -23.73
CA ALA A 71 -5.14 -21.90 -23.29
C ALA A 71 -5.49 -23.38 -23.00
N PRO A 72 -5.14 -24.32 -23.92
CA PRO A 72 -5.50 -25.73 -23.76
C PRO A 72 -4.75 -26.44 -22.63
N ASN A 73 -3.58 -25.93 -22.21
CA ASN A 73 -2.70 -26.54 -21.20
C ASN A 73 -2.55 -25.70 -19.91
N HIS A 74 -3.65 -25.15 -19.38
CA HIS A 74 -3.59 -24.48 -18.07
C HIS A 74 -3.50 -25.54 -16.94
N PRO A 75 -2.64 -25.35 -15.90
CA PRO A 75 -2.38 -26.37 -14.87
C PRO A 75 -3.62 -26.87 -14.11
N TYR A 76 -4.69 -26.07 -14.10
CA TYR A 76 -5.90 -26.33 -13.31
C TYR A 76 -7.16 -26.54 -14.17
N TRP A 77 -7.17 -26.13 -15.44
CA TRP A 77 -8.40 -26.10 -16.26
C TRP A 77 -8.12 -26.45 -17.72
N LYS A 78 -8.82 -27.44 -18.28
CA LYS A 78 -8.81 -27.65 -19.74
C LYS A 78 -9.58 -26.51 -20.40
N ASN A 79 -9.00 -25.86 -21.41
CA ASN A 79 -9.58 -24.75 -22.18
C ASN A 79 -9.85 -23.47 -21.36
N ALA A 80 -8.85 -23.00 -20.59
CA ALA A 80 -8.97 -21.75 -19.87
C ALA A 80 -9.02 -20.55 -20.83
N GLU A 81 -9.84 -19.55 -20.53
CA GLU A 81 -9.81 -18.25 -21.18
C GLU A 81 -8.84 -17.34 -20.45
N VAL A 82 -7.79 -16.91 -21.15
CA VAL A 82 -6.72 -16.11 -20.58
C VAL A 82 -6.83 -14.69 -21.12
N PRO A 83 -6.92 -13.66 -20.25
CA PRO A 83 -6.95 -12.28 -20.71
C PRO A 83 -5.61 -11.92 -21.35
N THR A 84 -5.66 -11.29 -22.53
CA THR A 84 -4.45 -10.77 -23.19
C THR A 84 -3.79 -9.68 -22.34
N ARG A 85 -2.56 -9.28 -22.70
CA ARG A 85 -1.89 -8.16 -22.05
C ARG A 85 -2.73 -6.87 -22.14
N GLN A 86 -3.40 -6.65 -23.28
CA GLN A 86 -4.25 -5.48 -23.49
C GLN A 86 -5.50 -5.53 -22.59
N THR A 87 -6.13 -6.70 -22.45
CA THR A 87 -7.24 -6.91 -21.50
C THR A 87 -6.80 -6.67 -20.06
N ARG A 88 -5.62 -7.17 -19.66
CA ARG A 88 -5.10 -6.94 -18.31
C ARG A 88 -4.83 -5.46 -18.05
N ASP A 89 -4.29 -4.73 -19.03
CA ASP A 89 -4.08 -3.28 -18.93
C ASP A 89 -5.41 -2.52 -18.83
N LEU A 90 -6.39 -2.88 -19.67
CA LEU A 90 -7.74 -2.31 -19.64
C LEU A 90 -8.39 -2.49 -18.26
N LEU A 91 -8.42 -3.73 -17.77
CA LEU A 91 -9.05 -4.06 -16.50
C LEU A 91 -8.31 -3.43 -15.32
N TYR A 92 -6.98 -3.37 -15.37
CA TYR A 92 -6.17 -2.71 -14.34
C TYR A 92 -6.51 -1.22 -14.25
N ARG A 93 -6.42 -0.48 -15.37
CA ARG A 93 -6.72 0.96 -15.41
C ARG A 93 -8.17 1.25 -15.01
N ALA A 94 -9.12 0.52 -15.60
CA ALA A 94 -10.53 0.69 -15.30
C ALA A 94 -10.88 0.37 -13.84
N SER A 95 -10.21 -0.61 -13.20
CA SER A 95 -10.41 -0.90 -11.78
C SER A 95 -9.87 0.21 -10.87
N ILE A 96 -8.76 0.86 -11.25
CA ILE A 96 -8.22 2.03 -10.53
C ILE A 96 -9.20 3.20 -10.65
N THR A 97 -9.73 3.49 -11.85
CA THR A 97 -10.75 4.54 -12.02
C THR A 97 -12.00 4.25 -11.21
N ALA A 98 -12.42 2.98 -11.14
CA ALA A 98 -13.58 2.61 -10.34
C ALA A 98 -13.36 2.84 -8.84
N MET A 99 -12.15 2.55 -8.34
CA MET A 99 -11.76 2.83 -6.97
C MET A 99 -11.68 4.34 -6.70
N ASP A 100 -11.12 5.11 -7.63
CA ASP A 100 -11.05 6.57 -7.53
C ASP A 100 -12.45 7.22 -7.46
N ASP A 101 -13.37 6.82 -8.34
CA ASP A 101 -14.77 7.26 -8.30
C ASP A 101 -15.45 6.89 -6.95
N ALA A 102 -15.17 5.70 -6.42
CA ALA A 102 -15.72 5.25 -5.14
C ALA A 102 -15.17 6.06 -3.95
N ILE A 103 -13.87 6.39 -3.96
CA ILE A 103 -13.25 7.31 -3.00
C ILE A 103 -13.90 8.70 -3.13
N GLY A 104 -14.10 9.19 -4.35
CA GLY A 104 -14.78 10.46 -4.62
C GLY A 104 -16.20 10.51 -4.03
N ALA A 105 -16.96 9.41 -4.14
CA ALA A 105 -18.28 9.30 -3.52
C ALA A 105 -18.23 9.38 -1.99
N VAL A 106 -17.23 8.73 -1.37
CA VAL A 106 -17.00 8.81 0.09
C VAL A 106 -16.68 10.24 0.51
N LEU A 107 -15.74 10.91 -0.18
CA LEU A 107 -15.37 12.30 0.12
C LEU A 107 -16.56 13.25 -0.05
N LYS A 108 -17.33 13.09 -1.12
CA LYS A 108 -18.55 13.87 -1.35
C LYS A 108 -19.58 13.66 -0.22
N LYS A 109 -19.73 12.43 0.29
CA LYS A 109 -20.64 12.15 1.40
C LYS A 109 -20.21 12.86 2.69
N LEU A 110 -18.90 12.94 2.95
CA LEU A 110 -18.38 13.72 4.07
C LEU A 110 -18.71 15.22 3.92
N ASP A 111 -18.63 15.77 2.70
CA ASP A 111 -19.02 17.16 2.43
C ASP A 111 -20.53 17.38 2.62
N GLU A 112 -21.37 16.50 2.06
CA GLU A 112 -22.83 16.57 2.17
C GLU A 112 -23.31 16.57 3.63
N LEU A 113 -22.65 15.76 4.48
CA LEU A 113 -22.95 15.65 5.91
C LEU A 113 -22.19 16.66 6.77
N ARG A 114 -21.41 17.57 6.15
CA ARG A 114 -20.59 18.59 6.84
C ARG A 114 -19.59 18.01 7.85
N LEU A 115 -19.05 16.83 7.55
CA LEU A 115 -18.07 16.12 8.37
C LEU A 115 -16.62 16.41 7.95
N THR A 116 -16.44 17.01 6.78
CA THR A 116 -15.13 17.22 6.13
C THR A 116 -14.07 17.87 7.00
N ASP A 117 -14.40 18.96 7.70
CA ASP A 117 -13.41 19.70 8.50
C ASP A 117 -12.94 18.95 9.75
N ASN A 118 -13.70 17.92 10.17
CA ASN A 118 -13.40 17.09 11.34
C ASN A 118 -13.04 15.64 10.95
N THR A 119 -12.67 15.39 9.70
CA THR A 119 -12.30 14.05 9.23
C THR A 119 -10.86 14.03 8.70
N PHE A 120 -10.01 13.23 9.35
CA PHE A 120 -8.70 12.85 8.82
C PHE A 120 -8.88 11.71 7.83
N VAL A 121 -8.42 11.90 6.59
CA VAL A 121 -8.44 10.88 5.54
C VAL A 121 -6.99 10.53 5.18
N LEU A 122 -6.66 9.24 5.23
CA LEU A 122 -5.39 8.69 4.78
C LEU A 122 -5.65 7.62 3.74
N PHE A 123 -5.13 7.83 2.53
CA PHE A 123 -5.13 6.85 1.44
C PHE A 123 -3.69 6.37 1.24
N PHE A 124 -3.47 5.05 1.14
CA PHE A 124 -2.18 4.48 0.76
C PHE A 124 -2.35 3.04 0.26
N SER A 125 -1.35 2.54 -0.49
CA SER A 125 -1.30 1.14 -0.94
C SER A 125 -0.57 0.26 0.09
N ASP A 126 -0.90 -1.03 0.15
CA ASP A 126 -0.30 -2.01 1.08
C ASP A 126 1.14 -2.42 0.69
N ASN A 127 1.41 -2.47 -0.60
CA ASN A 127 2.70 -2.80 -1.20
C ASN A 127 2.81 -2.20 -2.62
N GLY A 128 4.00 -2.31 -3.20
CA GLY A 128 4.25 -1.98 -4.61
C GLY A 128 3.45 -2.80 -5.61
N GLY A 129 3.34 -2.30 -6.84
CA GLY A 129 2.59 -2.94 -7.91
C GLY A 129 3.27 -4.21 -8.46
N THR A 130 2.53 -5.04 -9.20
CA THR A 130 3.07 -6.21 -9.93
C THR A 130 2.36 -6.42 -11.27
N GLY A 131 3.00 -7.14 -12.18
CA GLY A 131 2.41 -7.51 -13.46
C GLY A 131 2.33 -6.33 -14.44
N ILE A 132 1.14 -5.74 -14.59
CA ILE A 132 0.91 -4.61 -15.52
C ILE A 132 1.06 -3.25 -14.83
N ALA A 133 1.19 -3.23 -13.51
CA ALA A 133 1.42 -2.02 -12.74
C ALA A 133 2.74 -1.35 -13.13
N ASP A 134 2.79 -0.03 -12.97
CA ASP A 134 3.98 0.77 -13.22
C ASP A 134 4.53 1.30 -11.89
N ASN A 135 5.74 0.85 -11.52
CA ASN A 135 6.46 1.33 -10.34
C ASN A 135 7.58 2.30 -10.73
N SER A 136 7.71 2.69 -12.01
CA SER A 136 8.81 3.54 -12.46
C SER A 136 8.83 4.90 -11.74
N PRO A 137 10.03 5.45 -11.44
CA PRO A 137 11.36 4.95 -11.77
C PRO A 137 11.93 3.92 -10.76
N LEU A 138 11.12 3.42 -9.83
CA LEU A 138 11.56 2.55 -8.74
C LEU A 138 11.79 1.13 -9.22
N ARG A 139 12.84 0.47 -8.70
CA ARG A 139 13.16 -0.92 -9.03
C ARG A 139 12.28 -1.89 -8.25
N GLY A 140 11.91 -2.97 -8.92
CA GLY A 140 11.21 -4.09 -8.31
C GLY A 140 9.71 -3.92 -8.18
N GLN A 141 9.09 -4.91 -7.57
CA GLN A 141 7.63 -5.09 -7.55
C GLN A 141 7.14 -5.79 -6.28
N LYS A 142 5.83 -6.02 -6.17
CA LYS A 142 5.19 -6.73 -5.05
C LYS A 142 6.01 -7.95 -4.60
N GLY A 143 6.41 -7.95 -3.34
CA GLY A 143 7.12 -9.05 -2.68
C GLY A 143 8.64 -8.95 -2.73
N GLU A 144 9.20 -7.96 -3.44
CA GLU A 144 10.62 -7.63 -3.43
C GLU A 144 10.87 -6.45 -2.47
N LEU A 145 12.10 -6.32 -1.96
CA LEU A 145 12.46 -5.25 -1.00
C LEU A 145 13.18 -4.04 -1.64
N PHE A 146 13.25 -4.01 -2.97
CA PHE A 146 13.60 -2.80 -3.73
C PHE A 146 12.48 -1.74 -3.58
N GLU A 147 12.78 -0.46 -3.86
CA GLU A 147 11.88 0.68 -3.64
C GLU A 147 10.51 0.46 -4.30
N GLY A 148 10.45 -0.11 -5.50
CA GLY A 148 9.21 -0.39 -6.23
C GLY A 148 8.35 -1.49 -5.60
N GLY A 149 8.88 -2.26 -4.63
CA GLY A 149 8.12 -3.24 -3.85
C GLY A 149 7.55 -2.70 -2.53
N ILE A 150 8.17 -1.67 -1.95
CA ILE A 150 7.86 -1.19 -0.59
C ILE A 150 7.50 0.29 -0.49
N ARG A 151 7.89 1.13 -1.46
CA ARG A 151 7.50 2.54 -1.54
C ARG A 151 6.20 2.64 -2.31
N VAL A 152 5.20 3.24 -1.69
CA VAL A 152 3.81 3.27 -2.16
C VAL A 152 3.28 4.69 -2.25
N CYS A 153 2.23 4.88 -3.04
CA CYS A 153 1.45 6.11 -3.01
C CYS A 153 0.82 6.27 -1.62
N ALA A 154 0.88 7.48 -1.06
CA ALA A 154 0.16 7.86 0.15
C ALA A 154 -0.31 9.32 0.04
N LEU A 155 -1.56 9.59 0.40
CA LEU A 155 -2.14 10.93 0.49
C LEU A 155 -2.84 11.08 1.84
N ALA A 156 -2.58 12.19 2.52
CA ALA A 156 -3.26 12.55 3.76
C ALA A 156 -4.01 13.88 3.57
N ARG A 157 -5.24 13.95 4.09
CA ARG A 157 -6.08 15.14 4.05
C ARG A 157 -6.72 15.35 5.41
N TYR A 158 -6.54 16.54 5.97
CA TYR A 158 -7.24 16.98 7.17
C TYR A 158 -7.41 18.51 7.12
N PRO A 159 -8.54 19.01 6.60
CA PRO A 159 -8.75 20.44 6.39
C PRO A 159 -8.52 21.27 7.66
N GLY A 160 -7.86 22.42 7.51
CA GLY A 160 -7.48 23.28 8.65
C GLY A 160 -6.38 22.73 9.56
N ARG A 161 -5.93 21.49 9.36
CA ARG A 161 -4.85 20.85 10.12
C ARG A 161 -3.63 20.58 9.26
N ILE A 162 -3.79 19.90 8.12
CA ILE A 162 -2.71 19.64 7.16
C ILE A 162 -2.77 20.71 6.05
N PRO A 163 -1.65 21.39 5.73
CA PRO A 163 -1.60 22.34 4.62
C PRO A 163 -2.04 21.70 3.29
N PRO A 164 -2.98 22.28 2.54
CA PRO A 164 -3.42 21.72 1.28
C PRO A 164 -2.36 21.86 0.18
N GLY A 165 -2.28 20.88 -0.72
CA GLY A 165 -1.43 20.95 -1.91
C GLY A 165 0.08 20.85 -1.64
N THR A 166 0.49 20.43 -0.45
CA THR A 166 1.90 20.24 -0.10
C THR A 166 2.38 18.81 -0.34
N VAL A 167 3.68 18.66 -0.59
CA VAL A 167 4.37 17.37 -0.65
C VAL A 167 5.21 17.19 0.62
N CYS A 168 5.05 16.05 1.29
CA CYS A 168 5.91 15.64 2.40
C CYS A 168 7.02 14.72 1.88
N GLU A 169 8.26 15.18 1.91
CA GLU A 169 9.44 14.39 1.49
C GLU A 169 10.10 13.64 2.68
N GLU A 170 9.54 13.79 3.88
CA GLU A 170 10.06 13.19 5.09
C GLU A 170 9.89 11.66 5.09
N PHE A 171 10.80 10.96 5.78
CA PHE A 171 10.77 9.50 5.82
C PHE A 171 9.67 9.00 6.78
N LEU A 172 8.60 8.45 6.23
CA LEU A 172 7.47 7.85 6.95
C LEU A 172 7.22 6.41 6.47
N SER A 173 6.42 5.66 7.23
CA SER A 173 6.05 4.28 6.95
C SER A 173 4.59 3.99 7.36
N GLY A 174 4.11 2.78 7.10
CA GLY A 174 2.81 2.34 7.61
C GLY A 174 2.75 2.20 9.15
N LEU A 175 3.89 2.17 9.83
CA LEU A 175 3.95 2.01 11.29
C LEU A 175 3.45 3.25 12.05
N GLU A 176 3.53 4.44 11.44
CA GLU A 176 3.01 5.69 12.00
C GLU A 176 1.48 5.72 12.07
N VAL A 177 0.78 4.90 11.28
CA VAL A 177 -0.68 4.94 11.18
C VAL A 177 -1.34 4.70 12.53
N PHE A 178 -0.95 3.65 13.24
CA PHE A 178 -1.55 3.30 14.53
C PHE A 178 -1.38 4.40 15.60
N PRO A 179 -0.16 4.87 15.95
CA PRO A 179 0.01 5.93 16.96
C PRO A 179 -0.63 7.25 16.54
N THR A 180 -0.66 7.59 15.25
CA THR A 180 -1.37 8.78 14.76
C THR A 180 -2.88 8.67 14.96
N LEU A 181 -3.48 7.51 14.65
CA LEU A 181 -4.90 7.28 14.89
C LEU A 181 -5.24 7.26 16.39
N ALA A 182 -4.38 6.67 17.24
CA ALA A 182 -4.54 6.70 18.68
C ALA A 182 -4.55 8.14 19.20
N GLN A 183 -3.63 8.98 18.73
CA GLN A 183 -3.58 10.40 19.09
C GLN A 183 -4.80 11.18 18.61
N LEU A 184 -5.25 10.97 17.36
CA LEU A 184 -6.47 11.58 16.82
C LEU A 184 -7.72 11.18 17.60
N ALA A 185 -7.79 9.92 18.04
CA ALA A 185 -8.89 9.39 18.86
C ALA A 185 -8.77 9.78 20.35
N GLN A 186 -7.69 10.47 20.75
CA GLN A 186 -7.36 10.75 22.16
C GLN A 186 -7.33 9.47 23.02
N SER A 187 -6.94 8.36 22.42
CA SER A 187 -6.84 7.08 23.09
C SER A 187 -5.44 6.94 23.72
N PRO A 188 -5.33 6.72 25.03
CA PRO A 188 -4.04 6.51 25.67
C PRO A 188 -3.38 5.24 25.14
N ILE A 189 -2.08 5.32 24.86
CA ILE A 189 -1.24 4.18 24.54
C ILE A 189 -0.63 3.68 25.86
N PRO A 190 -0.71 2.39 26.20
CA PRO A 190 -0.07 1.86 27.40
C PRO A 190 1.42 2.22 27.41
N PRO A 191 1.97 2.74 28.53
CA PRO A 191 3.34 3.25 28.58
C PRO A 191 4.41 2.16 28.40
N ASP A 192 4.05 0.90 28.64
CA ASP A 192 4.85 -0.30 28.45
C ASP A 192 4.76 -0.88 27.03
N LEU A 193 3.78 -0.44 26.22
CA LEU A 193 3.66 -0.83 24.83
C LEU A 193 4.69 -0.08 23.97
N LYS A 194 5.75 -0.78 23.57
CA LYS A 194 6.73 -0.25 22.60
C LYS A 194 6.13 -0.28 21.20
N LEU A 195 6.04 0.90 20.57
CA LEU A 195 5.63 1.05 19.18
C LEU A 195 6.83 1.39 18.32
N ASP A 196 6.92 0.78 17.14
CA ASP A 196 7.96 1.11 16.16
C ASP A 196 7.67 2.41 15.40
N GLY A 197 6.41 2.87 15.42
CA GLY A 197 5.96 4.12 14.80
C GLY A 197 5.76 5.24 15.82
N PHE A 198 5.47 6.43 15.30
CA PHE A 198 5.18 7.63 16.10
C PHE A 198 4.00 8.42 15.48
N ASP A 199 3.47 9.42 16.19
CA ASP A 199 2.46 10.32 15.63
C ASP A 199 3.05 11.16 14.50
N MET A 200 2.65 10.87 13.25
CA MET A 200 3.13 11.58 12.07
C MET A 200 2.37 12.88 11.81
N LEU A 201 1.29 13.20 12.55
CA LEU A 201 0.49 14.38 12.27
C LEU A 201 1.34 15.67 12.28
N PRO A 202 2.21 15.95 13.27
CA PRO A 202 3.05 17.15 13.23
C PRO A 202 4.02 17.19 12.04
N VAL A 203 4.45 16.02 11.53
CA VAL A 203 5.27 15.92 10.30
C VAL A 203 4.43 16.30 9.08
N LEU A 204 3.23 15.73 8.96
CA LEU A 204 2.28 16.03 7.89
C LEU A 204 1.82 17.50 7.91
N GLN A 205 1.84 18.14 9.08
CA GLN A 205 1.54 19.57 9.26
C GLN A 205 2.71 20.49 8.89
N GLY A 206 3.90 19.94 8.62
CA GLY A 206 5.13 20.71 8.39
C GLY A 206 5.68 21.38 9.64
N GLN A 207 5.25 20.97 10.84
CA GLN A 207 5.67 21.54 12.11
C GLN A 207 6.97 20.93 12.63
N GLN A 208 7.30 19.71 12.21
CA GLN A 208 8.54 19.03 12.57
C GLN A 208 9.07 18.15 11.44
N LYS A 209 10.36 17.84 11.49
CA LYS A 209 11.00 16.82 10.66
C LYS A 209 10.63 15.42 11.16
N SER A 210 10.66 14.43 10.27
CA SER A 210 10.43 13.06 10.71
C SER A 210 11.58 12.61 11.63
N PRO A 211 11.29 12.08 12.84
CA PRO A 211 12.29 11.45 13.68
C PRO A 211 12.76 10.10 13.12
N ARG A 212 12.07 9.50 12.14
CA ARG A 212 12.47 8.22 11.55
C ARG A 212 13.73 8.39 10.72
N GLN A 213 14.81 7.79 11.22
CA GLN A 213 16.10 7.73 10.52
C GLN A 213 16.39 6.37 9.91
N ARG A 214 15.66 5.33 10.33
CA ARG A 214 15.89 3.95 9.90
C ARG A 214 14.61 3.13 9.78
N MET A 215 14.66 2.10 8.95
CA MET A 215 13.60 1.12 8.77
C MET A 215 14.20 -0.18 8.24
N PHE A 216 13.59 -1.30 8.62
CA PHE A 216 14.07 -2.64 8.32
C PHE A 216 12.92 -3.50 7.81
N TRP A 217 13.25 -4.43 6.93
CA TRP A 217 12.28 -5.36 6.34
C TRP A 217 12.89 -6.74 6.23
N GLN A 218 12.09 -7.75 6.54
CA GLN A 218 12.42 -9.13 6.26
C GLN A 218 11.22 -9.85 5.66
N ARG A 219 11.41 -10.48 4.51
CA ARG A 219 10.38 -11.28 3.85
C ARG A 219 11.03 -12.53 3.24
N ARG A 220 10.75 -13.68 3.85
CA ARG A 220 11.40 -14.95 3.48
C ARG A 220 12.93 -14.78 3.52
N GLU A 221 13.62 -15.05 2.42
CA GLU A 221 15.06 -14.88 2.27
C GLU A 221 15.50 -13.41 2.05
N TRP A 222 14.57 -12.50 1.74
CA TRP A 222 14.91 -11.10 1.53
C TRP A 222 15.08 -10.37 2.85
N LYS A 223 16.15 -9.60 2.95
CA LYS A 223 16.45 -8.71 4.06
C LYS A 223 16.75 -7.33 3.50
N ALA A 224 16.30 -6.28 4.17
CA ALA A 224 16.64 -4.92 3.80
C ALA A 224 16.75 -4.01 5.02
N ALA A 225 17.65 -3.06 4.93
CA ALA A 225 17.83 -1.98 5.90
C ALA A 225 17.93 -0.66 5.14
N ARG A 226 17.21 0.36 5.60
CA ARG A 226 17.41 1.74 5.18
C ARG A 226 17.84 2.55 6.40
N VAL A 227 18.99 3.22 6.30
CA VAL A 227 19.51 4.14 7.32
C VAL A 227 19.85 5.45 6.63
N GLY A 228 19.07 6.50 6.92
CA GLY A 228 19.09 7.74 6.15
C GLY A 228 18.75 7.49 4.68
N THR A 229 19.67 7.87 3.79
CA THR A 229 19.55 7.68 2.34
C THR A 229 20.15 6.35 1.87
N TRP A 230 20.93 5.68 2.72
CA TRP A 230 21.57 4.44 2.36
C TRP A 230 20.63 3.27 2.55
N LYS A 231 20.61 2.37 1.55
CA LYS A 231 19.81 1.16 1.58
C LYS A 231 20.66 -0.05 1.28
N TRP A 232 20.52 -1.07 2.11
CA TRP A 232 21.13 -2.38 1.97
C TRP A 232 20.03 -3.40 1.71
N ILE A 233 20.31 -4.36 0.81
CA ILE A 233 19.43 -5.48 0.50
C ILE A 233 20.28 -6.74 0.38
N GLU A 234 19.82 -7.85 0.96
CA GLU A 234 20.35 -9.19 0.72
C GLU A 234 19.20 -10.10 0.29
N ASN A 235 19.45 -10.89 -0.75
CA ASN A 235 18.54 -11.92 -1.24
C ASN A 235 19.34 -13.04 -1.91
N ARG A 236 18.65 -13.96 -2.60
CA ARG A 236 19.28 -15.08 -3.32
C ARG A 236 20.28 -14.67 -4.43
N ASP A 237 20.12 -13.48 -4.99
CA ASP A 237 20.94 -12.96 -6.09
C ASP A 237 22.20 -12.25 -5.57
N GLY A 238 22.29 -12.04 -4.25
CA GLY A 238 23.47 -11.50 -3.58
C GLY A 238 23.16 -10.33 -2.65
N GLU A 239 24.20 -9.53 -2.41
CA GLU A 239 24.17 -8.37 -1.53
C GLU A 239 24.26 -7.07 -2.34
N PHE A 240 23.46 -6.08 -1.94
CA PHE A 240 23.34 -4.80 -2.64
C PHE A 240 23.38 -3.63 -1.67
N VAL A 241 24.04 -2.54 -2.08
CA VAL A 241 24.02 -1.25 -1.38
C VAL A 241 23.73 -0.13 -2.37
N PHE A 242 22.82 0.77 -2.00
CA PHE A 242 22.40 1.92 -2.80
C PHE A 242 22.41 3.20 -1.95
N ASP A 243 22.67 4.35 -2.59
CA ASP A 243 22.41 5.67 -2.03
C ASP A 243 21.18 6.26 -2.71
N LEU A 244 20.02 6.19 -2.04
CA LEU A 244 18.73 6.60 -2.58
C LEU A 244 18.63 8.10 -2.85
N ALA A 245 19.51 8.92 -2.28
CA ALA A 245 19.56 10.35 -2.60
C ALA A 245 20.04 10.60 -4.03
N ARG A 246 20.79 9.65 -4.61
CA ARG A 246 21.38 9.76 -5.95
C ARG A 246 20.79 8.77 -6.93
N ASP A 247 20.30 7.62 -6.43
CA ASP A 247 19.85 6.50 -7.24
C ASP A 247 18.59 5.86 -6.64
N VAL A 248 17.46 6.58 -6.75
CA VAL A 248 16.15 6.07 -6.29
C VAL A 248 15.68 4.82 -7.05
N GLY A 249 16.23 4.61 -8.26
CA GLY A 249 15.98 3.43 -9.07
C GLY A 249 16.83 2.22 -8.72
N GLU A 250 17.72 2.32 -7.72
CA GLU A 250 18.58 1.22 -7.24
C GLU A 250 19.28 0.49 -8.40
N THR A 251 19.83 1.28 -9.32
CA THR A 251 20.44 0.81 -10.58
C THR A 251 21.93 0.49 -10.42
N THR A 252 22.61 1.15 -9.48
CA THR A 252 24.06 1.03 -9.27
C THR A 252 24.34 0.38 -7.92
N ASN A 253 24.72 -0.91 -7.93
CA ASN A 253 25.13 -1.59 -6.70
C ASN A 253 26.52 -1.11 -6.24
N LEU A 254 26.57 -0.50 -5.06
CA LEU A 254 27.76 0.07 -4.45
C LEU A 254 28.44 -0.85 -3.43
N VAL A 255 27.99 -2.10 -3.24
CA VAL A 255 28.48 -2.99 -2.17
C VAL A 255 30.02 -3.14 -2.15
N HIS A 256 30.66 -3.26 -3.33
CA HIS A 256 32.12 -3.36 -3.44
C HIS A 256 32.84 -2.02 -3.40
N GLN A 257 32.15 -0.93 -3.74
CA GLN A 257 32.70 0.43 -3.74
C GLN A 257 32.61 1.08 -2.35
N GLN A 258 31.66 0.62 -1.53
CA GLN A 258 31.35 1.13 -0.19
C GLN A 258 31.29 -0.03 0.84
N PRO A 259 32.34 -0.85 0.99
CA PRO A 259 32.31 -2.05 1.83
C PRO A 259 32.09 -1.72 3.32
N MET A 260 32.64 -0.60 3.80
CA MET A 260 32.41 -0.13 5.18
C MET A 260 30.93 0.24 5.41
N LYS A 261 30.27 0.83 4.40
CA LYS A 261 28.85 1.18 4.49
C LYS A 261 27.97 -0.07 4.42
N ALA A 262 28.35 -1.06 3.60
CA ALA A 262 27.68 -2.36 3.56
C ALA A 262 27.69 -3.03 4.94
N GLU A 263 28.86 -3.07 5.59
CA GLU A 263 29.01 -3.64 6.92
C GLU A 263 28.19 -2.88 7.97
N GLU A 264 28.22 -1.55 7.96
CA GLU A 264 27.40 -0.71 8.86
C GLU A 264 25.89 -1.03 8.75
N LEU A 265 25.36 -1.09 7.52
CA LEU A 265 23.95 -1.37 7.29
C LEU A 265 23.57 -2.81 7.66
N ARG A 266 24.47 -3.77 7.40
CA ARG A 266 24.28 -5.17 7.79
C ARG A 266 24.27 -5.33 9.30
N GLN A 267 25.16 -4.65 10.02
CA GLN A 267 25.18 -4.62 11.48
C GLN A 267 23.90 -3.99 12.04
N ALA A 268 23.45 -2.87 11.48
CA ALA A 268 22.18 -2.25 11.88
C ALA A 268 20.98 -3.20 11.69
N PHE A 269 20.95 -3.97 10.60
CA PHE A 269 19.94 -5.01 10.40
C PHE A 269 20.02 -6.12 11.47
N GLN A 270 21.21 -6.62 11.77
CA GLN A 270 21.40 -7.66 12.78
C GLN A 270 21.04 -7.19 14.19
N GLU A 271 21.32 -5.93 14.52
CA GLU A 271 20.88 -5.30 15.77
C GLU A 271 19.36 -5.25 15.85
N TRP A 272 18.69 -4.82 14.78
CA TRP A 272 17.24 -4.83 14.71
C TRP A 272 16.66 -6.25 14.86
N VAL A 273 17.26 -7.28 14.24
CA VAL A 273 16.82 -8.67 14.45
C VAL A 273 16.91 -9.06 15.92
N ARG A 274 18.03 -8.77 16.60
CA ARG A 274 18.17 -9.04 18.05
C ARG A 274 17.14 -8.29 18.89
N GLU A 275 16.82 -7.05 18.52
CA GLU A 275 15.78 -6.26 19.17
C GLU A 275 14.39 -6.91 19.00
N MET A 276 14.06 -7.39 17.80
CA MET A 276 12.79 -8.08 17.53
C MET A 276 12.70 -9.45 18.22
N GLU A 277 13.82 -10.17 18.37
CA GLU A 277 13.89 -11.44 19.11
C GLU A 277 13.77 -11.23 20.63
N ALA A 278 14.29 -10.11 21.14
CA ALA A 278 14.21 -9.74 22.56
C ALA A 278 12.88 -9.07 22.93
N ALA A 279 12.13 -8.55 21.97
CA ALA A 279 10.75 -8.12 22.19
C ALA A 279 9.95 -9.30 22.73
N GLU A 280 9.09 -9.06 23.74
CA GLU A 280 8.30 -10.12 24.36
C GLU A 280 7.69 -11.02 23.29
N PRO A 281 7.73 -12.36 23.45
CA PRO A 281 7.09 -13.24 22.51
C PRO A 281 5.67 -12.73 22.33
N ARG A 282 5.30 -12.39 21.09
CA ARG A 282 3.93 -12.00 20.75
C ARG A 282 3.08 -13.14 21.31
N GLY A 283 2.45 -12.89 22.46
CA GLY A 283 1.64 -13.88 23.17
C GLY A 283 0.69 -14.50 22.16
N PRO A 284 0.27 -15.77 22.35
CA PRO A 284 -0.30 -16.56 21.27
C PRO A 284 -1.28 -15.70 20.49
N PHE A 285 -0.95 -15.43 19.21
CA PHE A 285 -1.96 -14.97 18.28
C PHE A 285 -3.07 -16.00 18.44
N ARG A 286 -4.14 -15.63 19.17
CA ARG A 286 -5.33 -16.46 19.20
C ARG A 286 -5.74 -16.47 17.74
N ASP A 287 -5.65 -17.63 17.12
CA ASP A 287 -6.41 -17.91 15.90
C ASP A 287 -7.85 -17.53 16.25
N TYR A 288 -8.29 -16.39 15.73
CA TYR A 288 -9.68 -15.99 15.67
C TYR A 288 -10.20 -16.34 14.28
#